data_AF-A0AA39XH28-F1
#
_entry.id   AF-A0AA39XH28-F1
#
_cell.length_a   1.000
_cell.length_b   1.000
_cell.length_c   1.000
_cell.angle_alpha   90.00
_cell.angle_beta   90.00
_cell.angle_gamma   90.00
#
_symmetry.space_group_name_H-M   'P 1'
#
loop_
_entity.id
_entity.type
_entity.pdbx_description
1 polymer ?
#
loop_
_entity_poly.entity_id
_entity_poly.type
_entity_poly.pdbx_seq_one_letter_code
_entity_poly.pdbx_strand_id
1 'polypeptide(L)'
;MTSDLDTDINKITTPTQQPLSSPPTSQPTTKRPRKPKPNTSPFWATLPLLPAPKPPLPTPRPRPPPNTISSLPIPPLSSPSFGLIQETLATSPFALLVATTFLTKTKATAALPVFRQLMNLYPTPEAIAAADPGVIQNMMQPLGLSYVRTKKIQNMARIWVATPPDKGRRYGVRNYPAQGGGSHVQQGGVFGPEDESGVGCAWEIGHVTTGAYALDSWRIFCRDELLGRAEDWKGGGRGGGFQPEWMRVFPKDKELRACLRWCWMKEGWEWDAENGEREVLREEVRRAVEEGRVGYDERGELVVLGEKRGEGYGGHFQGTI
;
A
#
# COMPACT_ATOMS: atom_id res chain seq x y z
N MET A 1 6.74 -62.18 22.21
CA MET A 1 6.01 -63.42 21.92
C MET A 1 5.04 -63.08 20.80
N THR A 2 5.52 -63.13 19.56
CA THR A 2 5.46 -64.30 18.65
C THR A 2 4.04 -64.46 18.12
N SER A 3 3.72 -63.98 16.89
CA SER A 3 4.00 -64.62 15.58
C SER A 3 3.17 -65.89 15.43
N ASP A 4 2.59 -66.29 14.30
CA ASP A 4 2.41 -65.80 12.93
C ASP A 4 1.58 -66.92 12.24
N LEU A 5 1.36 -66.79 10.92
CA LEU A 5 1.15 -67.87 9.94
C LEU A 5 -0.31 -68.31 9.72
N ASP A 6 -0.80 -68.51 8.50
CA ASP A 6 -0.31 -68.44 7.10
C ASP A 6 -1.59 -68.55 6.23
N THR A 7 -1.67 -68.30 4.91
CA THR A 7 -0.92 -68.95 3.83
C THR A 7 -1.18 -68.27 2.47
N ASP A 8 -0.08 -67.83 1.83
CA ASP A 8 0.40 -67.96 0.43
C ASP A 8 -0.49 -67.84 -0.84
N ILE A 9 0.06 -67.23 -1.90
CA ILE A 9 0.85 -67.93 -2.97
C ILE A 9 1.66 -66.94 -3.86
N ASN A 10 2.90 -67.37 -4.13
CA ASN A 10 4.07 -66.73 -4.74
C ASN A 10 4.15 -66.66 -6.30
N LYS A 11 5.01 -65.75 -6.81
CA LYS A 11 6.22 -65.97 -7.66
C LYS A 11 6.68 -64.65 -8.34
N ILE A 12 7.70 -63.92 -7.86
CA ILE A 12 9.17 -63.98 -8.07
C ILE A 12 9.62 -64.09 -9.54
N THR A 13 10.34 -63.08 -10.07
CA THR A 13 11.80 -63.08 -10.39
C THR A 13 12.21 -61.87 -11.23
N THR A 14 13.23 -61.12 -10.81
CA THR A 14 14.07 -60.21 -11.62
C THR A 14 15.48 -60.80 -11.65
N PRO A 15 16.30 -60.65 -12.71
CA PRO A 15 17.54 -59.88 -12.54
C PRO A 15 18.18 -59.21 -13.81
N THR A 16 18.88 -58.08 -13.57
CA THR A 16 20.27 -57.77 -14.01
C THR A 16 20.67 -57.34 -15.46
N GLN A 17 21.26 -56.13 -15.52
CA GLN A 17 22.40 -55.55 -16.29
C GLN A 17 22.47 -55.47 -17.85
N GLN A 18 22.52 -54.21 -18.35
CA GLN A 18 23.42 -53.51 -19.31
C GLN A 18 24.15 -54.28 -20.45
N PRO A 19 24.30 -53.67 -21.67
CA PRO A 19 25.43 -52.73 -21.89
C PRO A 19 25.22 -51.54 -22.89
N LEU A 20 26.23 -50.68 -22.89
CA LEU A 20 26.49 -49.48 -23.72
C LEU A 20 26.35 -49.70 -25.24
N SER A 21 25.90 -48.67 -25.95
CA SER A 21 26.31 -48.42 -27.34
C SER A 21 26.52 -46.92 -27.60
N SER A 22 27.62 -46.63 -28.27
CA SER A 22 28.26 -45.33 -28.51
C SER A 22 27.56 -44.48 -29.57
N PRO A 23 27.76 -43.15 -29.61
CA PRO A 23 27.35 -42.30 -30.72
C PRO A 23 28.39 -42.35 -31.87
N PRO A 24 27.98 -42.29 -33.15
CA PRO A 24 28.90 -42.05 -34.25
C PRO A 24 28.97 -40.56 -34.61
N THR A 25 30.19 -40.12 -34.96
CA THR A 25 30.61 -38.75 -35.29
C THR A 25 30.62 -38.51 -36.81
N SER A 26 30.02 -37.37 -37.26
CA SER A 26 30.27 -36.53 -38.49
C SER A 26 30.24 -37.18 -39.90
N GLN A 27 29.82 -36.58 -41.04
CA GLN A 27 29.49 -35.24 -41.58
C GLN A 27 28.92 -35.50 -43.04
N PRO A 28 28.84 -34.55 -44.01
CA PRO A 28 27.92 -33.42 -44.21
C PRO A 28 27.09 -33.55 -45.53
N THR A 29 25.90 -32.94 -45.65
CA THR A 29 25.31 -32.68 -46.98
C THR A 29 24.67 -31.29 -47.08
N THR A 30 24.96 -30.64 -48.20
CA THR A 30 24.75 -29.24 -48.57
C THR A 30 23.43 -29.04 -49.31
N LYS A 31 22.58 -28.05 -48.95
CA LYS A 31 21.57 -27.46 -49.87
C LYS A 31 21.22 -25.98 -49.59
N ARG A 32 21.90 -25.10 -50.34
CA ARG A 32 21.51 -23.89 -51.12
C ARG A 32 20.37 -22.94 -50.65
N PRO A 33 20.57 -21.60 -50.68
CA PRO A 33 19.59 -20.58 -50.27
C PRO A 33 18.60 -20.18 -51.38
N ARG A 34 17.37 -19.77 -51.01
CA ARG A 34 16.39 -19.16 -51.92
C ARG A 34 16.00 -17.74 -51.46
N LYS A 35 15.99 -16.83 -52.45
CA LYS A 35 15.84 -15.37 -52.38
C LYS A 35 14.39 -14.90 -52.10
N PRO A 36 14.17 -13.72 -51.50
CA PRO A 36 12.85 -13.12 -51.36
C PRO A 36 12.39 -12.44 -52.67
N LYS A 37 11.08 -12.49 -52.95
CA LYS A 37 10.42 -11.77 -54.07
C LYS A 37 9.82 -10.45 -53.58
N PRO A 38 9.84 -9.38 -54.40
CA PRO A 38 9.21 -8.09 -54.09
C PRO A 38 7.77 -8.05 -54.61
N ASN A 39 6.85 -7.41 -53.89
CA ASN A 39 5.57 -6.96 -54.44
C ASN A 39 5.35 -5.49 -54.02
N THR A 40 5.88 -4.59 -54.84
CA THR A 40 5.63 -3.15 -54.78
C THR A 40 4.36 -2.87 -55.59
N SER A 41 3.32 -2.31 -54.96
CA SER A 41 2.09 -1.83 -55.63
C SER A 41 2.29 -0.37 -56.11
N PRO A 42 1.93 -0.01 -57.36
CA PRO A 42 2.23 1.28 -57.97
C PRO A 42 1.11 2.31 -57.75
N PHE A 43 0.69 2.55 -56.51
CA PHE A 43 -0.44 3.45 -56.22
C PHE A 43 -0.06 4.79 -55.57
N TRP A 44 1.20 5.06 -55.29
CA TRP A 44 1.63 6.28 -54.58
C TRP A 44 2.37 7.30 -55.45
N ALA A 45 2.17 7.28 -56.77
CA ALA A 45 2.79 8.23 -57.68
C ALA A 45 1.86 9.41 -58.03
N THR A 46 1.47 10.21 -57.04
CA THR A 46 1.12 11.64 -57.26
C THR A 46 1.11 12.42 -55.95
N LEU A 47 2.09 13.31 -55.76
CA LEU A 47 2.14 14.28 -54.66
C LEU A 47 1.46 15.59 -55.08
N PRO A 48 0.51 16.13 -54.30
CA PRO A 48 0.32 17.56 -54.18
C PRO A 48 1.13 18.10 -52.99
N LEU A 49 1.77 19.26 -53.19
CA LEU A 49 2.58 20.00 -52.21
C LEU A 49 1.84 20.17 -50.86
N LEU A 50 2.40 19.58 -49.80
CA LEU A 50 1.92 19.73 -48.41
C LEU A 50 2.36 21.08 -47.82
N PRO A 51 1.51 21.77 -47.03
CA PRO A 51 1.87 23.00 -46.34
C PRO A 51 2.85 22.73 -45.17
N ALA A 52 3.64 23.75 -44.83
CA ALA A 52 4.76 23.69 -43.88
C ALA A 52 4.41 23.02 -42.52
N PRO A 53 5.37 22.30 -41.90
CA PRO A 53 5.14 21.56 -40.66
C PRO A 53 4.82 22.51 -39.50
N LYS A 54 3.74 22.22 -38.77
CA LYS A 54 3.40 22.90 -37.52
C LYS A 54 4.51 22.66 -36.47
N PRO A 55 4.81 23.64 -35.60
CA PRO A 55 5.77 23.44 -34.53
C PRO A 55 5.34 22.25 -33.65
N PRO A 56 6.30 21.45 -33.14
CA PRO A 56 5.98 20.31 -32.31
C PRO A 56 5.23 20.76 -31.06
N LEU A 57 4.06 20.15 -30.81
CA LEU A 57 3.37 20.31 -29.55
C LEU A 57 4.31 19.90 -28.40
N PRO A 58 4.32 20.60 -27.25
CA PRO A 58 5.09 20.19 -26.10
C PRO A 58 4.74 18.73 -25.75
N THR A 59 5.75 17.89 -25.61
CA THR A 59 5.55 16.50 -25.18
C THR A 59 4.89 16.51 -23.79
N PRO A 60 3.81 15.75 -23.56
CA PRO A 60 3.20 15.68 -22.23
C PRO A 60 4.23 15.17 -21.23
N ARG A 61 4.43 15.89 -20.13
CA ARG A 61 5.31 15.43 -19.04
C ARG A 61 4.87 14.04 -18.56
N PRO A 62 5.80 13.14 -18.22
CA PRO A 62 5.47 11.81 -17.72
C PRO A 62 4.58 11.93 -16.48
N ARG A 63 3.49 11.16 -16.43
CA ARG A 63 2.67 11.11 -15.22
C ARG A 63 3.44 10.37 -14.11
N PRO A 64 3.37 10.84 -12.87
CA PRO A 64 4.00 10.17 -11.75
C PRO A 64 3.41 8.76 -11.57
N PRO A 65 4.17 7.82 -10.96
CA PRO A 65 3.68 6.49 -10.71
C PRO A 65 2.35 6.48 -9.94
N PRO A 66 1.50 5.46 -10.15
CA PRO A 66 0.32 5.27 -9.31
C PRO A 66 0.70 5.21 -7.84
N ASN A 67 -0.15 5.76 -6.99
CA ASN A 67 0.04 5.81 -5.54
C ASN A 67 1.17 6.74 -5.03
N THR A 68 1.66 7.66 -5.85
CA THR A 68 2.69 8.64 -5.41
C THR A 68 2.08 9.90 -4.80
N ILE A 69 1.08 10.49 -5.47
CA ILE A 69 0.54 11.80 -5.07
C ILE A 69 -0.77 11.63 -4.29
N SER A 70 -0.84 12.23 -3.10
CA SER A 70 -2.08 12.35 -2.32
C SER A 70 -3.17 13.04 -3.14
N SER A 71 -4.39 12.50 -3.04
CA SER A 71 -5.56 13.08 -3.71
C SER A 71 -6.33 14.06 -2.84
N LEU A 72 -5.96 14.16 -1.55
CA LEU A 72 -6.57 15.08 -0.61
C LEU A 72 -5.81 16.41 -0.58
N PRO A 73 -6.53 17.55 -0.53
CA PRO A 73 -5.90 18.82 -0.26
C PRO A 73 -5.35 18.84 1.17
N ILE A 74 -4.32 19.64 1.41
CA ILE A 74 -3.79 19.85 2.75
C ILE A 74 -4.61 20.96 3.40
N PRO A 75 -5.30 20.70 4.52
CA PRO A 75 -6.06 21.73 5.18
C PRO A 75 -5.15 22.68 5.97
N PRO A 76 -5.64 23.89 6.30
CA PRO A 76 -4.95 24.81 7.21
C PRO A 76 -4.57 24.13 8.53
N LEU A 77 -3.48 24.57 9.17
CA LEU A 77 -2.99 23.93 10.40
C LEU A 77 -3.95 24.16 11.58
N SER A 78 -4.72 25.25 11.52
CA SER A 78 -5.85 25.55 12.41
C SER A 78 -6.98 24.52 12.33
N SER A 79 -7.06 23.71 11.27
CA SER A 79 -8.11 22.70 11.11
C SER A 79 -7.99 21.58 12.16
N PRO A 80 -9.11 21.04 12.66
CA PRO A 80 -9.09 19.98 13.68
C PRO A 80 -8.61 18.64 13.13
N SER A 81 -8.82 18.37 11.85
CA SER A 81 -8.54 17.10 11.17
C SER A 81 -7.99 17.31 9.76
N PHE A 82 -7.26 16.31 9.26
CA PHE A 82 -6.75 16.31 7.87
C PHE A 82 -7.87 16.01 6.85
N GLY A 83 -8.85 15.18 7.22
CA GLY A 83 -9.94 14.74 6.36
C GLY A 83 -9.85 13.27 5.94
N LEU A 84 -9.00 12.48 6.60
CA LEU A 84 -9.01 11.02 6.41
C LEU A 84 -10.22 10.40 7.10
N ILE A 85 -10.84 9.40 6.47
CA ILE A 85 -11.94 8.65 7.10
C ILE A 85 -11.46 7.96 8.39
N GLN A 86 -10.19 7.56 8.44
CA GLN A 86 -9.57 6.92 9.59
C GLN A 86 -9.61 7.80 10.85
N GLU A 87 -9.50 9.13 10.71
CA GLU A 87 -9.62 10.05 11.85
C GLU A 87 -11.00 9.95 12.52
N THR A 88 -12.06 9.79 11.72
CA THR A 88 -13.43 9.64 12.23
C THR A 88 -13.74 8.26 12.76
N LEU A 89 -12.94 7.25 12.39
CA LEU A 89 -13.13 5.85 12.76
C LEU A 89 -12.15 5.40 13.86
N ALA A 90 -11.33 6.30 14.42
CA ALA A 90 -10.33 6.00 15.43
C ALA A 90 -10.94 5.24 16.64
N THR A 91 -12.13 5.67 17.08
CA THR A 91 -12.90 5.06 18.18
C THR A 91 -13.70 3.82 17.77
N SER A 92 -13.65 3.43 16.49
CA SER A 92 -14.32 2.25 15.96
C SER A 92 -13.33 1.38 15.16
N PRO A 93 -12.39 0.69 15.85
CA PRO A 93 -11.22 0.12 15.18
C PRO A 93 -11.56 -0.97 14.15
N PHE A 94 -12.62 -1.75 14.37
CA PHE A 94 -13.09 -2.72 13.37
C PHE A 94 -13.60 -2.03 12.10
N ALA A 95 -14.41 -0.98 12.23
CA ALA A 95 -14.91 -0.21 11.10
C ALA A 95 -13.76 0.46 10.32
N LEU A 96 -12.71 0.91 11.03
CA LEU A 96 -11.48 1.38 10.41
C LEU A 96 -10.83 0.29 9.54
N LEU A 97 -10.70 -0.94 10.03
CA LEU A 97 -10.14 -2.04 9.22
C LEU A 97 -11.00 -2.38 8.00
N VAL A 98 -12.32 -2.34 8.13
CA VAL A 98 -13.24 -2.49 6.98
C VAL A 98 -12.98 -1.36 5.97
N ALA A 99 -12.90 -0.10 6.41
CA ALA A 99 -12.59 1.04 5.54
C ALA A 99 -11.26 0.87 4.80
N THR A 100 -10.20 0.37 5.46
CA THR A 100 -8.91 0.12 4.79
C THR A 100 -9.03 -0.90 3.65
N THR A 101 -9.92 -1.89 3.77
CA THR A 101 -10.18 -2.88 2.71
C THR A 101 -10.89 -2.24 1.51
N PHE A 102 -11.82 -1.32 1.77
CA PHE A 102 -12.49 -0.53 0.73
C PHE A 102 -11.55 0.42 -0.02
N LEU A 103 -10.59 1.02 0.69
CA LEU A 103 -9.63 1.98 0.12
C LEU A 103 -8.45 1.32 -0.60
N THR A 104 -8.23 0.01 -0.40
CA THR A 104 -7.15 -0.72 -1.06
C THR A 104 -7.36 -0.75 -2.58
N LYS A 105 -6.56 0.03 -3.33
CA LYS A 105 -6.66 0.18 -4.80
C LYS A 105 -8.00 0.77 -5.28
N THR A 106 -8.68 1.58 -4.46
CA THR A 106 -9.89 2.30 -4.88
C THR A 106 -9.88 3.72 -4.30
N LYS A 107 -10.30 4.69 -5.11
CA LYS A 107 -10.40 6.08 -4.68
C LYS A 107 -11.46 6.21 -3.58
N ALA A 108 -11.18 7.02 -2.56
CA ALA A 108 -12.11 7.29 -1.46
C ALA A 108 -13.49 7.77 -1.96
N THR A 109 -13.53 8.60 -3.00
CA THR A 109 -14.78 9.12 -3.59
C THR A 109 -15.74 8.03 -4.06
N ALA A 110 -15.23 6.89 -4.55
CA ALA A 110 -16.04 5.75 -4.95
C ALA A 110 -16.29 4.78 -3.78
N ALA A 111 -15.27 4.56 -2.95
CA ALA A 111 -15.30 3.58 -1.87
C ALA A 111 -16.18 4.00 -0.68
N LEU A 112 -16.10 5.26 -0.24
CA LEU A 112 -16.73 5.71 1.00
C LEU A 112 -18.26 5.66 0.99
N PRO A 113 -18.99 5.99 -0.10
CA PRO A 113 -20.44 5.82 -0.15
C PRO A 113 -20.87 4.37 0.10
N VAL A 114 -20.19 3.40 -0.53
CA VAL A 114 -20.49 1.97 -0.37
C VAL A 114 -20.10 1.47 1.03
N PHE A 115 -18.96 1.93 1.56
CA PHE A 115 -18.56 1.64 2.93
C PHE A 115 -19.63 2.10 3.93
N ARG A 116 -20.12 3.34 3.81
CA ARG A 116 -21.18 3.87 4.68
C ARG A 116 -22.47 3.06 4.55
N GLN A 117 -22.85 2.67 3.33
CA GLN A 117 -24.00 1.79 3.12
C GLN A 117 -23.82 0.44 3.84
N LEU A 118 -22.62 -0.15 3.77
CA LEU A 118 -22.32 -1.41 4.46
C LEU A 118 -22.42 -1.26 5.98
N MET A 119 -21.79 -0.23 6.55
CA MET A 119 -21.79 -0.01 8.00
C MET A 119 -23.17 0.38 8.53
N ASN A 120 -24.01 1.03 7.73
CA ASN A 120 -25.40 1.30 8.11
C ASN A 120 -26.24 0.01 8.16
N LEU A 121 -25.99 -0.94 7.25
CA LEU A 121 -26.72 -2.20 7.19
C LEU A 121 -26.19 -3.23 8.22
N TYR A 122 -24.89 -3.23 8.45
CA TYR A 122 -24.18 -4.14 9.34
C TYR A 122 -23.23 -3.36 10.26
N PRO A 123 -23.75 -2.72 11.31
CA PRO A 123 -22.96 -1.82 12.16
C PRO A 123 -21.94 -2.53 13.04
N THR A 124 -22.09 -3.84 13.26
CA THR A 124 -21.22 -4.60 14.18
C THR A 124 -20.44 -5.72 13.46
N PRO A 125 -19.30 -6.17 14.03
CA PRO A 125 -18.57 -7.33 13.51
C PRO A 125 -19.44 -8.59 13.39
N GLU A 126 -20.32 -8.84 14.36
CA GLU A 126 -21.23 -9.99 14.38
C GLU A 126 -22.20 -9.93 13.20
N ALA A 127 -22.76 -8.76 12.93
CA ALA A 127 -23.67 -8.54 11.81
C ALA A 127 -22.97 -8.81 10.47
N ILE A 128 -21.73 -8.32 10.28
CA ILE A 128 -20.94 -8.59 9.07
C ILE A 128 -20.56 -10.07 8.96
N ALA A 129 -20.20 -10.72 10.07
CA ALA A 129 -19.81 -12.13 10.09
C ALA A 129 -20.96 -13.07 9.70
N ALA A 130 -22.19 -12.74 10.11
CA ALA A 130 -23.41 -13.49 9.85
C ALA A 130 -24.12 -13.11 8.53
N ALA A 131 -23.76 -11.98 7.94
CA ALA A 131 -24.37 -11.50 6.70
C ALA A 131 -24.21 -12.48 5.53
N ASP A 132 -25.20 -12.49 4.63
CA ASP A 132 -25.09 -13.20 3.35
C ASP A 132 -23.93 -12.60 2.52
N PRO A 133 -22.91 -13.40 2.13
CA PRO A 133 -21.84 -12.93 1.26
C PRO A 133 -22.37 -12.33 -0.06
N GLY A 134 -23.50 -12.82 -0.58
CA GLY A 134 -24.10 -12.33 -1.82
C GLY A 134 -24.49 -10.86 -1.75
N VAL A 135 -25.10 -10.44 -0.64
CA VAL A 135 -25.49 -9.03 -0.41
C VAL A 135 -24.27 -8.12 -0.38
N ILE A 136 -23.26 -8.47 0.43
CA ILE A 136 -22.03 -7.67 0.55
C ILE A 136 -21.28 -7.61 -0.80
N GLN A 137 -21.19 -8.73 -1.50
CA GLN A 137 -20.53 -8.80 -2.79
C GLN A 137 -21.23 -7.93 -3.84
N ASN A 138 -22.57 -7.94 -3.87
CA ASN A 138 -23.37 -7.11 -4.77
C ASN A 138 -23.13 -5.62 -4.52
N MET A 139 -23.07 -5.19 -3.25
CA MET A 139 -22.73 -3.81 -2.89
C MET A 139 -21.33 -3.41 -3.38
N MET A 140 -20.37 -4.33 -3.36
CA MET A 140 -18.98 -4.06 -3.76
C MET A 140 -18.72 -4.17 -5.26
N GLN A 141 -19.65 -4.70 -6.06
CA GLN A 141 -19.50 -4.86 -7.52
C GLN A 141 -18.93 -3.62 -8.23
N PRO A 142 -19.47 -2.39 -8.04
CA PRO A 142 -18.98 -1.21 -8.76
C PRO A 142 -17.53 -0.82 -8.43
N LEU A 143 -16.97 -1.33 -7.33
CA LEU A 143 -15.62 -0.99 -6.88
C LEU A 143 -14.54 -1.93 -7.42
N GLY A 144 -14.93 -3.05 -8.03
CA GLY A 144 -14.03 -4.15 -8.40
C GLY A 144 -13.54 -4.98 -7.21
N LEU A 145 -12.95 -6.14 -7.50
CA LEU A 145 -12.45 -7.10 -6.49
C LEU A 145 -13.52 -7.50 -5.45
N SER A 146 -14.80 -7.43 -5.80
CA SER A 146 -15.94 -7.56 -4.89
C SER A 146 -15.92 -8.86 -4.09
N TYR A 147 -15.70 -9.99 -4.76
CA TYR A 147 -15.59 -11.31 -4.12
C TYR A 147 -14.44 -11.38 -3.11
N VAL A 148 -13.24 -10.92 -3.49
CA VAL A 148 -12.05 -10.96 -2.63
C VAL A 148 -12.25 -10.05 -1.41
N ARG A 149 -12.77 -8.84 -1.62
CA ARG A 149 -13.07 -7.89 -0.54
C ARG A 149 -14.13 -8.41 0.42
N THR A 150 -15.21 -8.98 -0.12
CA THR A 150 -16.28 -9.58 0.68
C THR A 150 -15.74 -10.69 1.58
N LYS A 151 -14.99 -11.63 1.00
CA LYS A 151 -14.35 -12.70 1.77
C LYS A 151 -13.40 -12.15 2.83
N LYS A 152 -12.58 -11.15 2.50
CA LYS A 152 -11.65 -10.53 3.45
C LYS A 152 -12.39 -9.87 4.61
N ILE A 153 -13.41 -9.07 4.33
CA ILE A 153 -14.20 -8.36 5.35
C ILE A 153 -14.93 -9.35 6.27
N GLN A 154 -15.61 -10.35 5.71
CA GLN A 154 -16.27 -11.37 6.53
C GLN A 154 -15.28 -12.21 7.33
N ASN A 155 -14.11 -12.53 6.78
CA ASN A 155 -13.07 -13.25 7.52
C ASN A 155 -12.53 -12.39 8.68
N MET A 156 -12.25 -11.11 8.44
CA MET A 156 -11.86 -10.18 9.51
C MET A 156 -12.94 -10.12 10.59
N ALA A 157 -14.21 -10.04 10.19
CA ALA A 157 -15.34 -10.02 11.12
C ALA A 157 -15.39 -11.27 12.01
N ARG A 158 -15.29 -12.46 11.41
CA ARG A 158 -15.29 -13.73 12.17
C ARG A 158 -14.12 -13.83 13.14
N ILE A 159 -12.91 -13.43 12.70
CA ILE A 159 -11.74 -13.41 13.57
C ILE A 159 -11.91 -12.39 14.70
N TRP A 160 -12.45 -11.21 14.39
CA TRP A 160 -12.70 -10.16 15.37
C TRP A 160 -13.69 -10.60 16.46
N VAL A 161 -14.78 -11.27 16.07
CA VAL A 161 -15.78 -11.82 17.00
C VAL A 161 -15.17 -12.93 17.85
N ALA A 162 -14.43 -13.86 17.23
CA ALA A 162 -13.85 -15.01 17.94
C ALA A 162 -12.68 -14.63 18.85
N THR A 163 -11.88 -13.63 18.46
CA THR A 163 -10.67 -13.23 19.16
C THR A 163 -10.42 -11.74 18.90
N PRO A 164 -11.15 -10.86 19.60
CA PRO A 164 -10.97 -9.41 19.44
C PRO A 164 -9.54 -9.01 19.85
N PRO A 165 -8.98 -7.93 19.25
CA PRO A 165 -7.68 -7.41 19.65
C PRO A 165 -7.67 -7.02 21.12
N ASP A 166 -6.58 -7.33 21.80
CA ASP A 166 -6.40 -7.13 23.23
C ASP A 166 -4.97 -6.65 23.50
N LYS A 167 -4.80 -5.80 24.51
CA LYS A 167 -3.49 -5.21 24.86
C LYS A 167 -2.46 -6.23 25.35
N GLY A 168 -2.88 -7.40 25.83
CA GLY A 168 -2.02 -8.46 26.34
C GLY A 168 -1.59 -9.48 25.29
N ARG A 169 -2.12 -9.42 24.06
CA ARG A 169 -1.83 -10.42 23.02
C ARG A 169 -1.49 -9.77 21.70
N ARG A 170 -0.39 -10.25 21.11
CA ARG A 170 0.06 -9.84 19.78
C ARG A 170 0.27 -11.06 18.91
N TYR A 171 0.17 -10.87 17.60
CA TYR A 171 0.27 -11.93 16.62
C TYR A 171 1.38 -11.61 15.64
N GLY A 172 2.22 -12.60 15.39
CA GLY A 172 3.36 -12.49 14.49
C GLY A 172 2.95 -12.14 13.06
N VAL A 173 3.59 -11.11 12.49
CA VAL A 173 3.41 -10.65 11.12
C VAL A 173 4.77 -10.59 10.42
N ARG A 174 4.87 -11.25 9.27
CA ARG A 174 6.06 -11.20 8.42
C ARG A 174 6.04 -10.00 7.49
N ASN A 175 7.22 -9.55 7.08
CA ASN A 175 7.42 -8.44 6.14
C ASN A 175 6.82 -7.10 6.59
N TYR A 176 6.71 -6.89 7.91
CA TYR A 176 6.26 -5.65 8.50
C TYR A 176 6.99 -5.39 9.83
N PRO A 177 7.40 -4.15 10.15
CA PRO A 177 7.18 -2.92 9.38
C PRO A 177 8.07 -2.80 8.13
N ALA A 178 9.22 -3.45 8.13
CA ALA A 178 10.12 -3.51 6.98
C ALA A 178 9.97 -4.83 6.20
N GLN A 179 10.24 -4.79 4.90
CA GLN A 179 10.31 -5.99 4.07
C GLN A 179 11.44 -6.90 4.57
N GLY A 180 11.18 -8.20 4.70
CA GLY A 180 12.12 -9.15 5.33
C GLY A 180 12.09 -9.14 6.87
N GLY A 181 11.38 -8.20 7.51
CA GLY A 181 11.15 -8.19 8.95
C GLY A 181 10.35 -9.41 9.40
N GLY A 182 10.66 -9.93 10.60
CA GLY A 182 9.89 -11.02 11.21
C GLY A 182 10.06 -12.38 10.54
N SER A 183 11.16 -12.61 9.80
CA SER A 183 11.48 -13.91 9.20
C SER A 183 11.53 -15.05 10.23
N HIS A 184 12.00 -14.74 11.44
CA HIS A 184 12.06 -15.64 12.59
C HIS A 184 10.70 -15.87 13.27
N VAL A 185 9.68 -15.06 12.92
CA VAL A 185 8.36 -15.13 13.54
C VAL A 185 7.45 -16.07 12.74
N GLN A 186 6.75 -16.95 13.46
CA GLN A 186 5.66 -17.72 12.87
C GLN A 186 4.48 -16.78 12.60
N GLN A 187 4.00 -16.76 11.36
CA GLN A 187 2.82 -15.99 10.98
C GLN A 187 1.61 -16.43 11.83
N GLY A 188 1.00 -15.50 12.57
CA GLY A 188 -0.09 -15.81 13.50
C GLY A 188 0.34 -16.48 14.82
N GLY A 189 1.64 -16.64 15.07
CA GLY A 189 2.15 -17.04 16.38
C GLY A 189 1.75 -16.02 17.45
N VAL A 190 1.39 -16.49 18.64
CA VAL A 190 0.89 -15.64 19.73
C VAL A 190 2.07 -15.19 20.60
N PHE A 191 2.12 -13.90 20.86
CA PHE A 191 3.11 -13.23 21.70
C PHE A 191 2.41 -12.48 22.83
N GLY A 192 3.12 -12.33 23.95
CA GLY A 192 2.65 -11.53 25.08
C GLY A 192 2.65 -10.02 24.80
N PRO A 193 2.44 -9.20 25.84
CA PRO A 193 2.50 -7.74 25.74
C PRO A 193 3.86 -7.25 25.20
N GLU A 194 3.90 -5.99 24.74
CA GLU A 194 5.09 -5.40 24.10
C GLU A 194 6.36 -5.55 24.93
N ASP A 195 6.25 -5.25 26.22
CA ASP A 195 7.36 -5.13 27.17
C ASP A 195 8.00 -6.48 27.55
N GLU A 196 7.31 -7.60 27.32
CA GLU A 196 7.81 -8.94 27.67
C GLU A 196 8.59 -9.62 26.55
N SER A 197 8.30 -9.30 25.29
CA SER A 197 8.80 -10.10 24.16
C SER A 197 9.64 -9.34 23.13
N GLY A 198 9.67 -8.00 23.13
CA GLY A 198 10.59 -7.21 22.27
C GLY A 198 10.52 -7.46 20.75
N VAL A 199 9.61 -8.33 20.28
CA VAL A 199 9.51 -8.71 18.88
C VAL A 199 8.78 -7.59 18.13
N GLY A 200 9.54 -6.73 17.45
CA GLY A 200 9.04 -5.64 16.59
C GLY A 200 8.29 -6.10 15.33
N CYS A 201 7.81 -7.34 15.32
CA CYS A 201 7.12 -7.99 14.21
C CYS A 201 5.83 -8.70 14.69
N ALA A 202 5.31 -8.37 15.86
CA ALA A 202 4.03 -8.87 16.37
C ALA A 202 3.10 -7.71 16.71
N TRP A 203 1.82 -7.83 16.34
CA TRP A 203 0.83 -6.75 16.42
C TRP A 203 -0.50 -7.26 16.95
N GLU A 204 -1.26 -6.40 17.64
CA GLU A 204 -2.53 -6.75 18.31
C GLU A 204 -3.60 -7.24 17.32
N ILE A 205 -3.47 -6.86 16.04
CA ILE A 205 -4.36 -7.26 14.94
C ILE A 205 -3.70 -8.19 13.91
N GLY A 206 -2.51 -8.75 14.20
CA GLY A 206 -1.75 -9.55 13.23
C GLY A 206 -2.44 -10.83 12.75
N HIS A 207 -3.38 -11.37 13.53
CA HIS A 207 -4.27 -12.47 13.15
C HIS A 207 -5.45 -12.02 12.28
N VAL A 208 -5.91 -10.77 12.42
CA VAL A 208 -6.99 -10.20 11.60
C VAL A 208 -6.46 -9.79 10.22
N THR A 209 -5.28 -9.17 10.19
CA THR A 209 -4.68 -8.68 8.96
C THR A 209 -3.16 -8.63 9.03
N THR A 210 -2.54 -8.81 7.86
CA THR A 210 -1.09 -8.75 7.66
C THR A 210 -0.70 -7.64 6.69
N GLY A 211 -1.68 -6.89 6.17
CA GLY A 211 -1.43 -5.84 5.19
C GLY A 211 -0.84 -4.59 5.84
N ALA A 212 0.33 -4.15 5.34
CA ALA A 212 1.05 -2.99 5.88
C ALA A 212 0.17 -1.74 6.01
N TYR A 213 -0.65 -1.42 5.00
CA TYR A 213 -1.56 -0.26 5.06
C TYR A 213 -2.56 -0.33 6.24
N ALA A 214 -3.13 -1.50 6.50
CA ALA A 214 -4.07 -1.68 7.60
C ALA A 214 -3.34 -1.66 8.96
N LEU A 215 -2.13 -2.21 9.03
CA LEU A 215 -1.28 -2.16 10.23
C LEU A 215 -0.81 -0.74 10.53
N ASP A 216 -0.39 0.03 9.53
CA ASP A 216 -0.04 1.44 9.69
C ASP A 216 -1.26 2.25 10.15
N SER A 217 -2.44 2.04 9.54
CA SER A 217 -3.67 2.72 9.95
C SER A 217 -4.04 2.39 11.41
N TRP A 218 -3.90 1.12 11.80
CA TRP A 218 -4.11 0.70 13.20
C TRP A 218 -3.14 1.36 14.17
N ARG A 219 -1.85 1.36 13.84
CA ARG A 219 -0.81 1.98 14.67
C ARG A 219 -1.05 3.47 14.84
N ILE A 220 -1.41 4.15 13.75
CA ILE A 220 -1.64 5.60 13.77
C ILE A 220 -2.89 5.94 14.59
N PHE A 221 -4.02 5.25 14.38
CA PHE A 221 -5.32 5.73 14.84
C PHE A 221 -5.95 4.96 16.02
N CYS A 222 -5.50 3.75 16.32
CA CYS A 222 -6.19 2.88 17.29
C CYS A 222 -5.27 2.35 18.41
N ARG A 223 -3.97 2.19 18.13
CA ARG A 223 -3.08 1.42 19.00
C ARG A 223 -2.91 2.02 20.39
N ASP A 224 -2.72 3.34 20.50
CA ASP A 224 -2.52 3.98 21.81
C ASP A 224 -3.76 3.89 22.70
N GLU A 225 -4.95 4.04 22.13
CA GLU A 225 -6.21 3.90 22.87
C GLU A 225 -6.42 2.45 23.34
N LEU A 226 -6.18 1.45 22.46
CA LEU A 226 -6.26 0.03 22.85
C LEU A 226 -5.32 -0.28 24.01
N LEU A 227 -4.10 0.25 23.97
CA LEU A 227 -3.08 0.00 24.99
C LEU A 227 -3.32 0.81 26.27
N GLY A 228 -4.32 1.70 26.31
CA GLY A 228 -4.56 2.60 27.44
C GLY A 228 -3.42 3.60 27.64
N ARG A 229 -2.69 3.93 26.56
CA ARG A 229 -1.54 4.86 26.58
C ARG A 229 -1.99 6.30 26.42
N ALA A 230 -3.12 6.55 25.77
CA ALA A 230 -3.71 7.87 25.60
C ALA A 230 -5.24 7.78 25.45
N GLU A 231 -5.94 8.90 25.62
CA GLU A 231 -7.39 9.01 25.41
C GLU A 231 -7.77 9.05 23.92
N ASP A 232 -6.84 9.48 23.07
CA ASP A 232 -6.99 9.49 21.62
C ASP A 232 -5.67 9.17 20.92
N TRP A 233 -5.73 9.06 19.60
CA TRP A 233 -4.56 8.77 18.78
C TRP A 233 -3.54 9.91 18.72
N LYS A 234 -3.90 11.13 19.13
CA LYS A 234 -3.00 12.30 19.15
C LYS A 234 -2.27 12.46 20.48
N GLY A 235 -2.55 11.62 21.48
CA GLY A 235 -1.93 11.69 22.80
C GLY A 235 -2.75 12.44 23.86
N GLY A 236 -4.05 12.57 23.66
CA GLY A 236 -4.98 13.15 24.62
C GLY A 236 -4.82 12.56 26.02
N GLY A 237 -4.95 13.40 27.05
CA GLY A 237 -4.79 13.00 28.45
C GLY A 237 -3.33 12.76 28.90
N ARG A 238 -2.33 13.03 28.05
CA ARG A 238 -0.90 12.84 28.38
C ARG A 238 -0.13 14.15 28.47
N GLY A 239 0.91 14.17 29.31
CA GLY A 239 1.78 15.34 29.52
C GLY A 239 2.95 15.45 28.53
N GLY A 240 3.68 16.57 28.61
CA GLY A 240 4.83 16.89 27.76
C GLY A 240 5.97 15.88 27.91
N GLY A 241 6.07 14.96 26.95
CA GLY A 241 7.05 13.88 26.96
C GLY A 241 6.49 12.56 26.43
N PHE A 242 5.16 12.39 26.47
CA PHE A 242 4.52 11.29 25.76
C PHE A 242 4.59 11.53 24.25
N GLN A 243 5.08 10.52 23.52
CA GLN A 243 5.08 10.52 22.06
C GLN A 243 4.08 9.45 21.60
N PRO A 244 2.95 9.85 21.00
CA PRO A 244 1.98 8.93 20.42
C PRO A 244 2.60 8.02 19.36
N GLU A 245 1.97 6.88 19.12
CA GLU A 245 2.45 5.86 18.20
C GLU A 245 2.60 6.41 16.77
N TRP A 246 1.71 7.31 16.32
CA TRP A 246 1.78 7.87 14.96
C TRP A 246 3.13 8.53 14.65
N MET A 247 3.83 9.08 15.66
CA MET A 247 5.15 9.69 15.51
C MET A 247 6.27 8.67 15.20
N ARG A 248 5.97 7.36 15.29
CA ARG A 248 6.90 6.24 15.05
C ARG A 248 6.50 5.41 13.82
N VAL A 249 5.49 5.84 13.07
CA VAL A 249 4.97 5.11 11.90
C VAL A 249 5.53 5.72 10.62
N PHE A 250 5.98 4.84 9.72
CA PHE A 250 6.57 5.19 8.42
C PHE A 250 5.75 4.57 7.29
N PRO A 251 4.56 5.12 7.00
CA PRO A 251 3.65 4.50 6.05
C PRO A 251 4.17 4.67 4.61
N LYS A 252 3.88 3.69 3.76
CA LYS A 252 4.09 3.79 2.30
C LYS A 252 2.87 4.33 1.55
N ASP A 253 1.73 4.38 2.22
CA ASP A 253 0.49 4.90 1.64
C ASP A 253 0.54 6.43 1.52
N LYS A 254 0.19 6.96 0.34
CA LYS A 254 0.28 8.39 0.05
C LYS A 254 -0.65 9.25 0.89
N GLU A 255 -1.82 8.75 1.26
CA GLU A 255 -2.81 9.49 2.03
C GLU A 255 -2.40 9.49 3.52
N LEU A 256 -1.88 8.37 4.03
CA LEU A 256 -1.27 8.34 5.36
C LEU A 256 -0.03 9.24 5.45
N ARG A 257 0.86 9.23 4.45
CA ARG A 257 2.02 10.14 4.41
C ARG A 257 1.61 11.60 4.43
N ALA A 258 0.61 11.96 3.62
CA ALA A 258 0.07 13.32 3.60
C ALA A 258 -0.50 13.73 4.95
N CYS A 259 -1.29 12.85 5.59
CA CYS A 259 -1.84 13.10 6.92
C CYS A 259 -0.74 13.25 7.98
N LEU A 260 0.26 12.37 8.01
CA LEU A 260 1.36 12.46 8.98
C LEU A 260 2.21 13.70 8.76
N ARG A 261 2.47 14.09 7.51
CA ARG A 261 3.17 15.34 7.19
C ARG A 261 2.41 16.54 7.73
N TRP A 262 1.08 16.57 7.56
CA TRP A 262 0.25 17.61 8.16
C TRP A 262 0.29 17.58 9.70
N CYS A 263 0.26 16.39 10.32
CA CYS A 263 0.39 16.27 11.78
C CYS A 263 1.74 16.80 12.28
N TRP A 264 2.85 16.45 11.63
CA TRP A 264 4.18 16.97 11.96
C TRP A 264 4.28 18.49 11.79
N MET A 265 3.64 19.08 10.76
CA MET A 265 3.59 20.53 10.62
C MET A 265 2.85 21.21 11.77
N LYS A 266 1.81 20.58 12.35
CA LYS A 266 1.14 21.08 13.55
C LYS A 266 2.05 21.06 14.79
N GLU A 267 2.95 20.09 14.85
CA GLU A 267 4.01 20.02 15.87
C GLU A 267 5.19 20.97 15.57
N GLY A 268 5.14 21.71 14.47
CA GLY A 268 6.18 22.68 14.08
C GLY A 268 7.35 22.07 13.30
N TRP A 269 7.16 20.93 12.65
CA TRP A 269 8.21 20.23 11.89
C TRP A 269 7.84 20.03 10.41
N GLU A 270 8.82 20.23 9.53
CA GLU A 270 8.82 19.68 8.18
C GLU A 270 9.36 18.24 8.26
N TRP A 271 8.53 17.26 7.92
CA TRP A 271 8.86 15.84 8.05
C TRP A 271 9.03 15.17 6.68
N ASP A 272 10.15 14.46 6.54
CA ASP A 272 10.45 13.60 5.41
C ASP A 272 9.88 12.19 5.63
N ALA A 273 9.04 11.74 4.69
CA ALA A 273 8.31 10.48 4.80
C ALA A 273 9.12 9.23 4.42
N GLU A 274 10.32 9.41 3.83
CA GLU A 274 11.20 8.32 3.43
C GLU A 274 12.20 7.95 4.52
N ASN A 275 12.84 8.95 5.13
CA ASN A 275 13.90 8.75 6.13
C ASN A 275 13.51 9.18 7.55
N GLY A 276 12.45 9.97 7.73
CA GLY A 276 11.98 10.44 9.04
C GLY A 276 12.70 11.65 9.59
N GLU A 277 13.55 12.28 8.80
CA GLU A 277 14.20 13.54 9.15
C GLU A 277 13.13 14.61 9.39
N ARG A 278 13.43 15.46 10.37
CA ARG A 278 12.55 16.53 10.82
C ARG A 278 13.36 17.80 10.91
N GLU A 279 12.94 18.79 10.14
CA GLU A 279 13.48 20.15 10.20
C GLU A 279 12.45 21.07 10.82
N VAL A 280 12.90 22.19 11.39
CA VAL A 280 11.98 23.19 11.94
C VAL A 280 11.11 23.73 10.81
N LEU A 281 9.80 23.75 11.01
CA LEU A 281 8.85 24.22 10.02
C LEU A 281 9.11 25.69 9.67
N ARG A 282 9.48 25.94 8.42
CA ARG A 282 9.75 27.29 7.92
C ARG A 282 8.47 28.13 7.94
N GLU A 283 8.60 29.40 8.34
CA GLU A 283 7.48 30.36 8.37
C GLU A 283 6.77 30.48 7.02
N GLU A 284 7.53 30.43 5.93
CA GLU A 284 7.00 30.47 4.59
C GLU A 284 6.04 29.30 4.31
N VAL A 285 6.46 28.08 4.63
CA VAL A 285 5.67 26.86 4.41
C VAL A 285 4.44 26.88 5.30
N ARG A 286 4.59 27.23 6.59
CA ARG A 286 3.47 27.38 7.53
C ARG A 286 2.40 28.33 7.00
N ARG A 287 2.81 29.53 6.55
CA ARG A 287 1.91 30.53 5.98
C ARG A 287 1.26 30.03 4.69
N ALA A 288 2.00 29.35 3.83
CA ALA A 288 1.46 28.78 2.60
C ALA A 288 0.40 27.71 2.88
N VAL A 289 0.57 26.86 3.90
CA VAL A 289 -0.43 25.87 4.30
C VAL A 289 -1.70 26.56 4.80
N GLU A 290 -1.57 27.58 5.65
CA GLU A 290 -2.72 28.31 6.19
C GLU A 290 -3.52 29.03 5.09
N GLU A 291 -2.83 29.55 4.08
CA GLU A 291 -3.44 30.22 2.92
C GLU A 291 -3.90 29.24 1.81
N GLY A 292 -3.72 27.92 1.99
CA GLY A 292 -4.09 26.92 0.98
C GLY A 292 -3.25 26.98 -0.30
N ARG A 293 -2.05 27.56 -0.24
CA ARG A 293 -1.09 27.70 -1.36
C ARG A 293 -0.05 26.58 -1.39
N VAL A 294 -0.41 25.38 -0.96
CA VAL A 294 0.46 24.21 -1.01
C VAL A 294 -0.12 23.13 -1.91
N GLY A 295 0.77 22.32 -2.48
CA GLY A 295 0.41 21.16 -3.29
C GLY A 295 1.47 20.07 -3.18
N TYR A 296 1.37 19.10 -4.09
CA TYR A 296 2.34 18.01 -4.18
C TYR A 296 3.10 18.08 -5.50
N ASP A 297 4.40 17.81 -5.46
CA ASP A 297 5.20 17.62 -6.65
C ASP A 297 5.02 16.22 -7.26
N GLU A 298 5.79 15.91 -8.31
CA GLU A 298 5.76 14.61 -9.00
C GLU A 298 6.23 13.43 -8.10
N ARG A 299 6.91 13.72 -6.99
CA ARG A 299 7.38 12.73 -6.00
C ARG A 299 6.39 12.56 -4.84
N GLY A 300 5.35 13.38 -4.76
CA GLY A 300 4.41 13.38 -3.64
C GLY A 300 4.89 14.19 -2.44
N GLU A 301 5.91 15.03 -2.65
CA GLU A 301 6.46 15.93 -1.64
C GLU A 301 5.72 17.26 -1.62
N LEU A 302 5.68 17.87 -0.44
CA LEU A 302 4.98 19.14 -0.21
C LEU A 302 5.73 20.28 -0.89
N VAL A 303 5.02 21.08 -1.68
CA VAL A 303 5.59 22.28 -2.32
C VAL A 303 4.66 23.49 -2.18
N VAL A 304 5.26 24.67 -2.07
CA VAL A 304 4.53 25.94 -2.10
C VAL A 304 4.20 26.29 -3.56
N LEU A 305 2.93 26.52 -3.86
CA LEU A 305 2.46 26.89 -5.19
C LEU A 305 2.64 28.40 -5.40
N GLY A 306 3.25 28.79 -6.53
CA GLY A 306 3.40 30.19 -6.93
C GLY A 306 4.83 30.73 -6.91
N GLU A 307 5.81 29.97 -6.42
CA GLU A 307 7.22 30.30 -6.63
C GLU A 307 7.64 29.91 -8.06
N LYS A 308 7.82 30.90 -8.93
CA LYS A 308 8.83 30.74 -10.00
C LYS A 308 10.16 30.64 -9.29
N ARG A 309 10.81 29.45 -9.31
CA ARG A 309 12.25 29.38 -9.04
C ARG A 309 12.92 30.38 -9.97
N GLY A 310 13.38 31.49 -9.42
CA GLY A 310 14.20 32.46 -10.15
C GLY A 310 15.52 31.78 -10.45
N GLU A 311 15.65 31.20 -11.65
CA GLU A 311 16.95 30.94 -12.23
C GLU A 311 17.60 32.29 -12.54
N GLY A 312 18.24 32.86 -11.53
CA GLY A 312 19.23 33.89 -11.70
C GLY A 312 20.49 33.29 -12.32
N TYR A 313 20.58 33.36 -13.65
CA TYR A 313 21.88 33.47 -14.31
C TYR A 313 21.85 34.74 -15.15
N GLY A 314 22.34 35.82 -14.54
CA GLY A 314 22.72 37.04 -15.24
C GLY A 314 23.86 36.72 -16.18
N GLY A 315 23.53 36.49 -17.44
CA GLY A 315 24.49 36.48 -18.53
C GLY A 315 24.92 37.91 -18.84
N HIS A 316 26.15 38.24 -18.45
CA HIS A 316 26.93 39.30 -19.04
C HIS A 316 26.77 39.31 -20.57
N PHE A 317 26.36 40.45 -21.14
CA PHE A 317 26.70 40.80 -22.51
C PHE A 317 27.32 42.19 -22.53
N GLN A 318 28.65 42.20 -22.58
CA GLN A 318 29.44 43.29 -23.16
C GLN A 318 29.19 43.31 -24.68
N GLY A 319 29.09 44.51 -25.25
CA GLY A 319 28.98 44.69 -26.70
C GLY A 319 28.91 46.15 -27.11
N THR A 320 30.05 46.83 -27.05
CA THR A 320 30.49 47.92 -27.95
C THR A 320 30.08 47.56 -29.40
N ILE A 321 29.55 48.43 -30.27
CA ILE A 321 29.99 49.73 -30.82
C ILE A 321 28.73 50.48 -31.28
#